data_AF-A0A2G6G2J3-F1
#
_entry.id   AF-A0A2G6G2J3-F1
#
_cell.length_a   1.000
_cell.length_b   1.000
_cell.length_c   1.000
_cell.angle_alpha   90.00
_cell.angle_beta   90.00
_cell.angle_gamma   90.00
#
_symmetry.space_group_name_H-M   'P 1'
#
loop_
_entity.id
_entity.type
_entity.pdbx_description
1 polymer ?
#
loop_
_entity_poly.entity_id
_entity_poly.type
_entity_poly.pdbx_seq_one_letter_code
_entity_poly.pdbx_strand_id
1 'polypeptide(L)'
;CDKLILTVLQECIDTYLETRSRRDSCGVPALDFIAEDVAALKARAEKIIHSLPEQLRGYCEIVDSTARTGGGTMPKSEIPSVAVAISPKSISVAKLARRLRTGTPAVVGTAVDNKLQLDLRTVFTRQDEELATALGETLVA
;
A
#
# COMPACT_ATOMS: atom_id res chain seq x y z
N CYS A 1 27.26 -8.23 13.59
CA CYS A 1 25.93 -7.61 13.52
C CYS A 1 26.02 -6.08 13.58
N ASP A 2 26.80 -5.50 14.48
CA ASP A 2 26.86 -4.04 14.69
C ASP A 2 27.41 -3.26 13.49
N LYS A 3 28.46 -3.76 12.83
CA LYS A 3 29.03 -3.11 11.65
C LYS A 3 28.00 -2.94 10.53
N LEU A 4 27.13 -3.93 10.31
CA LEU A 4 26.06 -3.84 9.30
C LEU A 4 25.01 -2.79 9.69
N ILE A 5 24.59 -2.77 10.95
CA ILE A 5 23.61 -1.79 11.45
C ILE A 5 24.17 -0.37 11.30
N LEU A 6 25.42 -0.14 11.72
CA LEU A 6 26.07 1.17 11.63
C LEU A 6 26.29 1.60 10.18
N THR A 7 26.68 0.67 9.29
CA THR A 7 26.81 0.97 7.86
C THR A 7 25.45 1.34 7.26
N VAL A 8 24.39 0.56 7.48
CA VAL A 8 23.06 0.89 6.93
C VAL A 8 22.53 2.20 7.53
N LEU A 9 22.75 2.45 8.82
CA LEU A 9 22.38 3.71 9.46
C LEU A 9 23.10 4.90 8.82
N GLN A 10 24.40 4.78 8.57
CA GLN A 10 25.17 5.81 7.89
C GLN A 10 24.61 6.08 6.49
N GLU A 11 24.37 5.05 5.68
CA GLU A 11 23.79 5.17 4.34
C GLU A 11 22.40 5.85 4.36
N CYS A 12 21.55 5.51 5.34
CA CYS A 12 20.26 6.17 5.51
C CYS A 12 20.41 7.66 5.84
N ILE A 13 21.38 8.03 6.69
CA ILE A 13 21.67 9.44 7.03
C ILE A 13 22.21 10.18 5.81
N ASP A 14 23.16 9.60 5.09
CA ASP A 14 23.75 10.20 3.89
C ASP A 14 22.67 10.43 2.83
N THR A 15 21.82 9.43 2.56
CA THR A 15 20.67 9.54 1.65
C THR A 15 19.70 10.66 2.08
N TYR A 16 19.40 10.75 3.37
CA TYR A 16 18.52 11.79 3.89
C TYR A 16 19.12 13.19 3.72
N LEU A 17 20.42 13.36 3.97
CA LEU A 17 21.10 14.65 3.83
C LEU A 17 21.17 15.09 2.36
N GLU A 18 21.34 14.14 1.43
CA GLU A 18 21.33 14.40 -0.02
C GLU A 18 19.95 14.79 -0.56
N THR A 19 18.86 14.48 0.16
CA THR A 19 17.48 14.78 -0.25
C THR A 19 17.26 16.26 -0.54
N ARG A 20 18.00 17.17 0.11
CA ARG A 20 17.92 18.62 -0.17
C ARG A 20 18.26 18.99 -1.62
N SER A 21 18.99 18.12 -2.33
CA SER A 21 19.38 18.33 -3.72
C SER A 21 18.42 17.65 -4.72
N ARG A 22 17.53 16.77 -4.26
CA ARG A 22 16.58 16.02 -5.09
C ARG A 22 15.19 16.65 -4.97
N ARG A 23 14.62 17.05 -6.12
CA ARG A 23 13.29 17.69 -6.15
C ARG A 23 12.13 16.70 -6.10
N ASP A 24 12.35 15.46 -6.55
CA ASP A 24 11.25 14.54 -6.85
C ASP A 24 11.13 13.35 -5.87
N SER A 25 12.21 12.98 -5.17
CA SER A 25 12.17 11.93 -4.13
C SER A 25 13.26 12.10 -3.08
N CYS A 26 12.96 11.66 -1.85
CA CYS A 26 13.89 11.57 -0.74
C CYS A 26 14.79 10.34 -0.84
N GLY A 27 14.31 9.26 -1.47
CA GLY A 27 15.05 8.00 -1.58
C GLY A 27 15.04 7.18 -0.29
N VAL A 28 14.54 7.74 0.81
CA VAL A 28 14.17 7.03 2.03
C VAL A 28 12.69 6.62 1.89
N PRO A 29 12.37 5.31 1.76
CA PRO A 29 11.02 4.87 1.42
C PRO A 29 9.91 5.40 2.32
N ALA A 30 10.16 5.46 3.63
CA ALA A 30 9.17 5.97 4.58
C ALA A 30 8.83 7.45 4.35
N LEU A 31 9.82 8.26 3.93
CA LEU A 31 9.62 9.67 3.64
C LEU A 31 8.94 9.86 2.28
N ASP A 32 9.31 9.06 1.28
CA ASP A 32 8.63 9.05 -0.02
C ASP A 32 7.14 8.68 0.15
N PHE A 33 6.84 7.65 0.94
CA PHE A 33 5.46 7.27 1.27
C PHE A 33 4.69 8.36 1.99
N ILE A 34 5.32 9.15 2.88
CA ILE A 34 4.66 10.26 3.55
C ILE A 34 4.42 11.43 2.59
N ALA A 35 5.35 11.68 1.67
CA ALA A 35 5.32 12.81 0.73
C ALA A 35 4.45 12.57 -0.51
N GLU A 36 4.12 11.31 -0.82
CA GLU A 36 3.34 10.96 -2.02
C GLU A 36 2.01 11.72 -2.07
N ASP A 37 1.72 12.31 -3.23
CA ASP A 37 0.51 13.09 -3.46
C ASP A 37 -0.75 12.22 -3.55
N VAL A 38 -1.87 12.73 -3.01
CA VAL A 38 -3.14 12.00 -3.00
C VAL A 38 -3.66 11.77 -4.42
N ALA A 39 -3.49 12.72 -5.35
CA ALA A 39 -3.95 12.53 -6.71
C ALA A 39 -3.13 11.44 -7.44
N ALA A 40 -1.82 11.36 -7.17
CA ALA A 40 -0.97 10.28 -7.67
C ALA A 40 -1.42 8.90 -7.14
N LEU A 41 -1.78 8.81 -5.85
CA LEU A 41 -2.35 7.58 -5.28
C LEU A 41 -3.69 7.20 -5.93
N LYS A 42 -4.58 8.16 -6.21
CA LYS A 42 -5.84 7.90 -6.93
C LYS A 42 -5.58 7.35 -8.34
N ALA A 43 -4.68 7.99 -9.09
CA ALA A 43 -4.30 7.53 -10.42
C ALA A 43 -3.67 6.13 -10.40
N ARG A 44 -2.87 5.79 -9.37
CA ARG A 44 -2.34 4.43 -9.18
C ARG A 44 -3.45 3.42 -8.88
N ALA A 45 -4.40 3.77 -8.01
CA ALA A 45 -5.56 2.92 -7.72
C ALA A 45 -6.38 2.61 -8.97
N GLU A 46 -6.63 3.62 -9.80
CA GLU A 46 -7.30 3.44 -11.09
C GLU A 46 -6.54 2.46 -11.98
N LYS A 47 -5.23 2.63 -12.16
CA LYS A 47 -4.41 1.73 -12.98
C LYS A 47 -4.47 0.28 -12.49
N ILE A 48 -4.36 0.05 -11.19
CA ILE A 48 -4.46 -1.28 -10.57
C ILE A 48 -5.83 -1.90 -10.85
N ILE A 49 -6.93 -1.15 -10.69
CA ILE A 49 -8.27 -1.68 -10.96
C ILE A 49 -8.45 -1.97 -12.46
N HIS A 50 -7.91 -1.14 -13.34
CA HIS A 50 -8.01 -1.34 -14.78
C HIS A 50 -7.19 -2.55 -15.27
N SER A 51 -6.09 -2.93 -14.60
CA SER A 51 -5.34 -4.14 -14.95
C SER A 51 -6.05 -5.43 -14.51
N LEU A 52 -7.04 -5.35 -13.63
CA LEU A 52 -7.86 -6.51 -13.27
C LEU A 52 -8.79 -6.92 -14.42
N PRO A 53 -9.11 -8.24 -14.52
CA PRO A 53 -10.16 -8.74 -15.39
C PRO A 53 -11.48 -8.00 -15.19
N GLU A 54 -12.20 -7.73 -16.28
CA GLU A 54 -13.40 -6.88 -16.28
C GLU A 54 -14.45 -7.33 -15.26
N GLN A 55 -14.67 -8.63 -15.13
CA GLN A 55 -15.61 -9.21 -14.17
C GLN A 55 -15.25 -8.95 -12.70
N LEU A 56 -13.99 -8.66 -12.39
CA LEU A 56 -13.50 -8.41 -11.04
C LEU A 56 -13.49 -6.94 -10.66
N ARG A 57 -13.52 -6.02 -11.64
CA ARG A 57 -13.46 -4.57 -11.37
C ARG A 57 -14.61 -4.10 -10.49
N GLY A 58 -15.80 -4.68 -10.66
CA GLY A 58 -16.98 -4.36 -9.84
C GLY A 58 -16.94 -4.82 -8.38
N TYR A 59 -15.86 -5.47 -7.94
CA TYR A 59 -15.60 -5.78 -6.52
C TYR A 59 -14.75 -4.70 -5.84
N CYS A 60 -14.12 -3.82 -6.62
CA CYS A 60 -13.16 -2.84 -6.17
C CYS A 60 -13.73 -1.42 -6.27
N GLU A 61 -13.43 -0.60 -5.28
CA GLU A 61 -13.80 0.81 -5.22
C GLU A 61 -12.59 1.61 -4.73
N ILE A 62 -12.37 2.79 -5.29
CA ILE A 62 -11.34 3.72 -4.82
C ILE A 62 -11.97 4.56 -3.71
N VAL A 63 -11.39 4.52 -2.52
CA VAL A 63 -11.87 5.27 -1.38
C VAL A 63 -10.76 6.16 -0.81
N ASP A 64 -11.15 7.33 -0.32
CA ASP A 64 -10.27 8.13 0.52
C ASP A 64 -10.03 7.37 1.84
N SER A 65 -8.77 7.31 2.27
CA SER A 65 -8.36 6.65 3.51
C SER A 65 -7.49 7.58 4.34
N THR A 66 -7.19 7.18 5.57
CA THR A 66 -6.31 7.93 6.47
C THR A 66 -5.20 7.00 6.96
N ALA A 67 -3.99 7.29 6.51
CA ALA A 67 -2.79 6.63 7.00
C ALA A 67 -2.34 7.25 8.32
N ARG A 68 -1.71 6.45 9.19
CA ARG A 68 -1.15 6.91 10.46
C ARG A 68 0.32 6.52 10.53
N THR A 69 1.17 7.46 10.92
CA THR A 69 2.59 7.19 11.14
C THR A 69 2.83 6.65 12.55
N GLY A 70 3.79 5.74 12.70
CA GLY A 70 4.15 5.16 13.99
C GLY A 70 3.18 4.09 14.47
N GLY A 71 3.54 2.81 14.27
CA GLY A 71 2.80 1.68 14.81
C GLY A 71 2.91 1.61 16.34
N GLY A 72 2.09 2.38 17.06
CA GLY A 72 1.93 2.31 18.52
C GLY A 72 2.63 3.40 19.34
N THR A 73 3.58 4.16 18.78
CA THR A 73 4.37 5.17 19.53
C THR A 73 4.05 6.62 19.18
N MET A 74 3.47 6.89 18.01
CA MET A 74 3.10 8.24 17.57
C MET A 74 1.67 8.29 16.99
N PRO A 75 0.63 8.00 17.79
CA PRO A 75 -0.72 7.74 17.31
C PRO A 75 -1.49 8.94 16.73
N LYS A 76 -0.85 10.10 16.54
CA LYS A 76 -1.55 11.38 16.32
C LYS A 76 -1.35 12.03 14.94
N SER A 77 -0.45 11.53 14.11
CA SER A 77 -0.23 12.14 12.78
C SER A 77 -0.99 11.37 11.71
N GLU A 78 -2.16 11.90 11.38
CA GLU A 78 -3.01 11.44 10.27
C GLU A 78 -2.54 12.06 8.96
N ILE A 79 -2.45 11.22 7.92
CA ILE A 79 -2.03 11.60 6.58
C ILE A 79 -3.13 11.17 5.61
N PRO A 80 -3.67 12.10 4.79
CA PRO A 80 -4.62 11.76 3.73
C PRO A 80 -4.05 10.70 2.80
N SER A 81 -4.83 9.68 2.48
CA SER A 81 -4.40 8.56 1.65
C SER A 81 -5.53 8.07 0.76
N VAL A 82 -5.24 7.04 -0.03
CA VAL A 82 -6.18 6.37 -0.93
C VAL A 82 -6.01 4.87 -0.78
N ALA A 83 -7.13 4.17 -0.68
CA ALA A 83 -7.16 2.73 -0.63
C ALA A 83 -8.01 2.14 -1.77
N VAL A 84 -7.64 0.93 -2.19
CA VAL A 84 -8.53 0.06 -2.95
C VAL A 84 -9.38 -0.72 -1.96
N ALA A 85 -10.66 -0.39 -1.87
CA ALA A 85 -11.64 -1.10 -1.04
C ALA A 85 -12.26 -2.25 -1.82
N ILE A 86 -12.22 -3.44 -1.25
CA ILE A 86 -12.66 -4.68 -1.89
C ILE A 86 -13.87 -5.23 -1.15
N SER A 87 -14.97 -5.40 -1.89
CA SER A 87 -16.24 -5.92 -1.40
C SER A 87 -16.45 -7.34 -1.95
N PRO A 88 -16.08 -8.40 -1.20
CA PRO A 88 -16.26 -9.76 -1.69
C PRO A 88 -17.76 -10.13 -1.76
N LYS A 89 -18.20 -10.74 -2.87
CA LYS A 89 -19.60 -11.16 -3.06
C LYS A 89 -19.88 -12.58 -2.58
N SER A 90 -18.91 -13.49 -2.73
CA SER A 90 -19.08 -14.93 -2.47
C SER A 90 -18.51 -15.38 -1.11
N ILE A 91 -17.65 -14.58 -0.49
CA ILE A 91 -16.94 -14.91 0.74
C ILE A 91 -16.98 -13.75 1.73
N SER A 92 -16.75 -14.03 3.01
CA SER A 92 -16.59 -12.98 4.01
C SER A 92 -15.27 -12.23 3.84
N VAL A 93 -15.24 -10.97 4.29
CA VAL A 93 -14.01 -10.14 4.34
C VAL A 93 -12.89 -10.83 5.09
N ALA A 94 -13.20 -11.49 6.21
CA ALA A 94 -12.21 -12.23 6.99
C ALA A 94 -11.58 -13.38 6.19
N LYS A 95 -12.38 -14.10 5.38
CA LYS A 95 -11.89 -15.17 4.51
C LYS A 95 -11.04 -14.62 3.36
N LEU A 96 -11.47 -13.52 2.74
CA LEU A 96 -10.69 -12.79 1.73
C LEU A 96 -9.32 -12.37 2.30
N ALA A 97 -9.34 -11.67 3.44
CA ALA A 97 -8.12 -11.19 4.10
C ALA A 97 -7.19 -12.36 4.48
N ARG A 98 -7.74 -13.48 4.95
CA ARG A 98 -6.94 -14.68 5.22
C ARG A 98 -6.28 -15.21 3.95
N ARG A 99 -7.03 -15.36 2.85
CA ARG A 99 -6.50 -15.87 1.58
C ARG A 99 -5.38 -14.99 1.05
N LEU A 100 -5.59 -13.67 1.02
CA LEU A 100 -4.57 -12.71 0.59
C LEU A 100 -3.30 -12.78 1.47
N ARG A 101 -3.44 -12.89 2.79
CA ARG A 101 -2.29 -13.00 3.70
C ARG A 101 -1.50 -14.30 3.56
N THR A 102 -2.14 -15.39 3.11
CA THR A 102 -1.49 -16.70 2.93
C THR A 102 -1.16 -17.02 1.48
N GLY A 103 -1.50 -16.11 0.55
CA GLY A 103 -1.21 -16.23 -0.88
C GLY A 103 0.21 -15.80 -1.22
N THR A 104 0.54 -15.88 -2.52
CA THR A 104 1.84 -15.46 -3.06
C THR A 104 1.61 -14.53 -4.25
N PRO A 105 1.93 -13.23 -4.14
CA PRO A 105 2.48 -12.55 -2.96
C PRO A 105 1.46 -12.41 -1.82
N ALA A 106 1.96 -12.36 -0.58
CA ALA A 106 1.12 -12.13 0.58
C ALA A 106 0.70 -10.66 0.66
N VAL A 107 -0.61 -10.41 0.72
CA VAL A 107 -1.18 -9.06 0.79
C VAL A 107 -1.93 -8.87 2.11
N VAL A 108 -1.63 -7.76 2.80
CA VAL A 108 -2.25 -7.40 4.08
C VAL A 108 -3.06 -6.12 3.88
N GLY A 109 -4.31 -6.16 4.32
CA GLY A 109 -5.22 -5.01 4.31
C GLY A 109 -5.92 -4.83 5.64
N THR A 110 -6.64 -3.72 5.75
CA THR A 110 -7.44 -3.38 6.94
C THR A 110 -8.92 -3.63 6.64
N ALA A 111 -9.61 -4.35 7.52
CA ALA A 111 -11.05 -4.53 7.41
C ALA A 111 -11.79 -3.30 7.97
N VAL A 112 -12.59 -2.63 7.14
CA VAL A 112 -13.36 -1.42 7.47
C VAL A 112 -14.74 -1.54 6.82
N ASP A 113 -15.83 -1.34 7.57
CA ASP A 113 -17.21 -1.35 7.06
C ASP A 113 -17.57 -2.54 6.15
N ASN A 114 -17.15 -3.75 6.56
CA ASN A 114 -17.33 -4.98 5.78
C ASN A 114 -16.72 -4.93 4.37
N LYS A 115 -15.66 -4.16 4.19
CA LYS A 115 -14.76 -4.17 3.04
C LYS A 115 -13.32 -4.42 3.50
N LEU A 116 -12.49 -4.94 2.61
CA LEU A 116 -11.04 -4.99 2.84
C LEU A 116 -10.38 -3.81 2.11
N GLN A 117 -9.72 -2.93 2.84
CA GLN A 117 -9.01 -1.79 2.27
C GLN A 117 -7.51 -2.08 2.16
N LEU A 118 -6.96 -1.82 0.97
CA LEU A 118 -5.52 -1.88 0.68
C LEU A 118 -5.02 -0.46 0.45
N ASP A 119 -4.37 0.11 1.46
CA ASP A 119 -3.89 1.50 1.43
C ASP A 119 -2.61 1.61 0.60
N LEU A 120 -2.70 2.31 -0.54
CA LEU A 120 -1.63 2.37 -1.54
C LEU A 120 -0.42 3.18 -1.09
N ARG A 121 -0.56 4.00 -0.05
CA ARG A 121 0.57 4.75 0.52
C ARG A 121 1.63 3.82 1.11
N THR A 122 1.27 2.59 1.44
CA THR A 122 2.20 1.57 1.96
C THR A 122 2.63 0.52 0.93
N VAL A 123 2.18 0.67 -0.32
CA VAL A 123 2.50 -0.22 -1.43
C VAL A 123 3.51 0.45 -2.35
N PHE A 124 4.68 -0.18 -2.51
CA PHE A 124 5.67 0.32 -3.47
C PHE A 124 5.11 0.28 -4.89
N THR A 125 5.36 1.29 -5.71
CA THR A 125 4.89 1.35 -7.10
C THR A 125 5.29 0.13 -7.93
N ARG A 126 6.49 -0.43 -7.68
CA ARG A 126 6.96 -1.65 -8.35
C ARG A 126 6.14 -2.91 -8.01
N GLN A 127 5.27 -2.86 -7.01
CA GLN A 127 4.43 -3.97 -6.56
C GLN A 127 3.01 -3.88 -7.12
N ASP A 128 2.68 -2.88 -7.94
CA ASP A 128 1.31 -2.68 -8.44
C ASP A 128 0.84 -3.88 -9.28
N GLU A 129 1.73 -4.45 -10.10
CA GLU A 129 1.44 -5.65 -10.91
C GLU A 129 1.29 -6.92 -10.07
N GLU A 130 2.18 -7.10 -9.08
CA GLU A 130 2.13 -8.18 -8.09
C GLU A 130 0.82 -8.13 -7.29
N LEU A 131 0.40 -6.93 -6.88
CA LEU A 131 -0.84 -6.69 -6.17
C LEU A 131 -2.06 -7.02 -7.03
N ALA A 132 -2.09 -6.54 -8.28
CA ALA A 132 -3.19 -6.84 -9.20
C ALA A 132 -3.32 -8.35 -9.46
N THR A 133 -2.19 -9.05 -9.60
CA THR A 133 -2.13 -10.51 -9.78
C THR A 133 -2.74 -11.23 -8.57
N ALA A 134 -2.29 -10.89 -7.35
CA ALA A 134 -2.82 -11.49 -6.12
C ALA A 134 -4.33 -11.27 -5.94
N LEU A 135 -4.83 -10.08 -6.32
CA LEU A 135 -6.25 -9.78 -6.32
C LEU A 135 -7.02 -10.60 -7.35
N GLY A 136 -6.49 -10.71 -8.57
CA GLY A 136 -7.08 -11.49 -9.65
C GLY A 136 -7.27 -12.96 -9.27
N GLU A 137 -6.25 -13.59 -8.68
CA GLU A 137 -6.31 -14.98 -8.26
C GLU A 137 -7.25 -15.20 -7.07
N THR A 138 -7.24 -14.29 -6.09
CA THR A 138 -7.97 -14.49 -4.84
C THR A 138 -9.47 -14.21 -4.96
N LEU A 139 -9.86 -13.28 -5.83
CA LEU A 139 -11.27 -12.90 -6.03
C LEU A 139 -12.05 -13.89 -6.90
N VAL A 140 -11.36 -14.70 -7.71
CA VAL A 140 -11.98 -15.74 -8.54
C VAL A 140 -12.22 -17.04 -7.75
N ALA A 141 -11.40 -17.30 -6.72
CA ALA A 141 -11.46 -18.50 -5.87
C ALA A 141 -12.52 -18.42 -4.75
#